data_AF-A0A951Z5Y6-F1
#
_entry.id   AF-A0A951Z5Y6-F1
#
_cell.length_a   1.000
_cell.length_b   1.000
_cell.length_c   1.000
_cell.angle_alpha   90.00
_cell.angle_beta   90.00
_cell.angle_gamma   90.00
#
_symmetry.space_group_name_H-M   'P 1'
#
loop_
_entity.id
_entity.type
_entity.pdbx_description
1 polymer ?
#
loop_
_entity_poly.entity_id
_entity_poly.type
_entity_poly.pdbx_seq_one_letter_code
_entity_poly.pdbx_strand_id
1 'polypeptide(L)' 'MALEGTSTRMMRMARSEIYHRREIPIEETVAKIEAVTNDDIVRYAAATLAEDKITTTAIGPEA' A
#
# COMPACT_ATOMS: atom_id res chain seq x y z
N MET A 1 -2.47 -16.74 8.56
CA MET A 1 -2.77 -17.23 7.19
C MET A 1 -2.08 -16.47 6.04
N ALA A 2 -1.78 -15.16 6.11
CA ALA A 2 -1.18 -14.44 4.96
C ALA A 2 0.33 -14.66 4.74
N LEU A 3 1.05 -15.33 5.65
CA LEU A 3 2.52 -15.57 5.55
C LEU A 3 2.92 -16.97 6.00
N GLU A 4 1.96 -17.88 6.14
CA GLU A 4 2.20 -19.23 6.65
C GLU A 4 2.66 -20.20 5.54
N GLY A 5 2.27 -19.96 4.29
CA GLY A 5 2.68 -20.77 3.15
C GLY A 5 4.00 -20.32 2.50
N THR A 6 4.81 -21.28 2.06
CA THR A 6 6.06 -21.05 1.31
C THR A 6 5.85 -20.20 0.05
N SER A 7 4.74 -20.42 -0.66
CA SER A 7 4.37 -19.64 -1.86
C SER A 7 4.16 -18.16 -1.54
N THR A 8 3.50 -17.84 -0.42
CA THR A 8 3.26 -16.44 -0.03
C THR A 8 4.53 -15.74 0.43
N ARG A 9 5.44 -16.46 1.10
CA ARG A 9 6.78 -15.96 1.43
C ARG A 9 7.60 -15.69 0.17
N MET A 10 7.58 -16.59 -0.81
CA MET A 10 8.25 -16.41 -2.11
C MET A 10 7.73 -15.17 -2.86
N MET A 11 6.41 -15.00 -2.95
CA MET A 11 5.82 -13.84 -3.61
C MET A 11 6.20 -12.52 -2.94
N ARG A 12 6.30 -12.49 -1.60
CA ARG A 12 6.75 -11.30 -0.88
C ARG A 12 8.21 -10.97 -1.16
N MET A 13 9.09 -11.97 -1.14
CA MET A 13 10.51 -11.76 -1.47
C MET A 13 10.68 -11.22 -2.89
N ALA A 14 9.99 -11.83 -3.87
CA ALA A 14 10.05 -11.38 -5.26
C ALA A 14 9.56 -9.92 -5.43
N ARG A 15 8.44 -9.54 -4.81
CA ARG A 15 7.95 -8.14 -4.84
C ARG A 15 8.93 -7.18 -4.17
N SER A 16 9.53 -7.58 -3.05
CA SER A 16 10.51 -6.74 -2.35
C SER A 16 11.73 -6.48 -3.23
N GLU A 17 12.21 -7.49 -3.95
CA GLU A 17 13.31 -7.31 -4.91
C GLU A 17 12.90 -6.41 -6.09
N ILE A 18 11.74 -6.64 -6.70
CA ILE A 18 11.30 -5.88 -7.87
C ILE A 18 11.08 -4.39 -7.54
N TYR A 19 10.42 -4.08 -6.43
CA TYR A 19 10.04 -2.70 -6.08
C TYR A 19 11.09 -1.97 -5.24
N HIS A 20 11.88 -2.71 -4.44
CA HIS A 20 12.76 -2.12 -3.43
C HIS A 20 14.23 -2.58 -3.54
N ARG A 21 14.55 -3.54 -4.43
CA ARG A 21 15.90 -4.11 -4.63
C ARG A 21 16.55 -4.63 -3.35
N ARG A 22 15.70 -5.08 -2.42
CA ARG A 22 16.10 -5.69 -1.17
C ARG A 22 14.94 -6.46 -0.59
N GLU A 23 15.25 -7.43 0.26
CA GLU A 23 14.25 -8.01 1.14
C GLU A 23 13.83 -6.99 2.20
N ILE A 24 12.51 -6.84 2.40
CA ILE A 24 11.96 -6.05 3.50
C ILE A 24 11.49 -7.03 4.60
N PRO A 25 12.10 -7.01 5.79
CA PRO A 25 11.64 -7.82 6.92
C PRO A 25 10.21 -7.48 7.34
N ILE A 26 9.54 -8.45 7.97
CA ILE A 26 8.19 -8.23 8.52
C ILE A 26 8.25 -7.15 9.58
N GLU A 27 9.25 -7.23 10.44
CA GLU A 27 9.45 -6.39 11.61
C GLU A 27 9.62 -4.93 11.19
N GLU A 28 10.32 -4.68 10.08
CA GLU A 28 10.45 -3.34 9.49
C GLU A 28 9.09 -2.81 9.01
N THR A 29 8.29 -3.67 8.37
CA THR A 29 6.96 -3.30 7.88
C THR A 29 6.03 -2.97 9.05
N VAL A 30 6.05 -3.78 10.10
CA VAL A 30 5.26 -3.55 11.32
C VAL A 30 5.67 -2.25 12.00
N ALA A 31 6.97 -2.05 12.22
CA ALA A 31 7.48 -0.83 12.85
C ALA A 31 7.09 0.44 12.07
N LYS A 32 7.09 0.38 10.74
CA LYS A 32 6.63 1.49 9.89
C LYS A 32 5.14 1.79 10.05
N ILE A 33 4.31 0.76 10.21
CA ILE A 33 2.88 0.92 10.44
C ILE A 33 2.64 1.51 11.83
N GLU A 34 3.33 1.02 12.86
CA GLU A 34 3.21 1.51 14.23
C GLU A 34 3.72 2.95 14.41
N ALA A 35 4.68 3.38 13.58
CA ALA A 35 5.21 4.74 13.60
C ALA A 35 4.28 5.79 12.95
N VAL A 36 3.17 5.38 12.33
CA VAL A 36 2.24 6.31 11.68
C VAL A 36 1.54 7.19 12.72
N THR A 37 1.64 8.51 12.55
CA THR A 37 1.01 9.49 13.43
C THR A 37 -0.32 10.00 12.86
N ASN A 38 -1.12 10.67 13.70
CA ASN A 38 -2.35 11.34 13.23
C ASN A 38 -2.04 12.42 12.19
N ASP A 39 -0.99 13.21 12.40
CA ASP A 39 -0.59 14.28 11.48
C ASP A 39 -0.19 13.72 10.11
N ASP A 40 0.47 12.56 10.06
CA ASP A 40 0.78 11.88 8.79
C ASP A 40 -0.48 11.50 8.03
N ILE A 41 -1.50 10.99 8.74
CA ILE A 41 -2.79 10.62 8.15
C ILE A 41 -3.49 11.86 7.59
N VAL A 42 -3.60 12.93 8.38
CA VAL A 42 -4.25 14.18 7.95
C VAL A 42 -3.54 14.78 6.74
N ARG A 43 -2.20 14.82 6.77
CA ARG A 43 -1.37 15.30 5.66
C ARG A 43 -1.57 14.46 4.39
N TYR A 44 -1.57 13.14 4.52
CA TYR A 44 -1.78 12.24 3.39
C TYR A 44 -3.18 12.37 2.79
N ALA A 45 -4.21 12.48 3.64
CA ALA A 45 -5.59 12.67 3.21
C ALA A 45 -5.76 13.99 2.44
N ALA A 46 -5.23 15.09 2.96
CA ALA A 46 -5.28 16.38 2.28
C ALA A 46 -4.60 16.36 0.90
N ALA A 47 -3.51 15.61 0.75
CA ALA A 47 -2.78 15.51 -0.51
C ALA A 47 -3.42 14.56 -1.54
N THR A 48 -4.15 13.53 -1.07
CA THR A 48 -4.65 12.43 -1.92
C THR A 48 -6.12 12.61 -2.27
N LEU A 49 -6.92 13.15 -1.36
CA LEU A 49 -8.35 13.38 -1.50
C LEU A 49 -8.69 14.81 -1.94
N ALA A 50 -7.69 15.54 -2.43
CA ALA A 50 -7.90 16.86 -3.01
C ALA A 50 -8.85 16.76 -4.21
N GLU A 51 -9.80 17.69 -4.31
CA GLU A 51 -10.88 17.67 -5.30
C GLU A 51 -10.36 17.61 -6.74
N ASP A 52 -9.24 18.30 -7.01
CA ASP A 52 -8.54 18.32 -8.30
C ASP A 52 -7.84 17.00 -8.67
N LYS A 53 -7.78 16.03 -7.74
CA LYS A 53 -7.16 14.71 -7.94
C LYS A 53 -8.16 13.57 -8.02
N ILE A 54 -9.46 13.85 -7.91
CA ILE A 54 -10.50 12.84 -8.00
C ILE A 54 -10.86 12.61 -9.47
N THR A 55 -10.76 11.36 -9.92
CA THR A 55 -11.22 10.93 -11.24
C THR A 55 -12.32 9.90 -11.07
N THR A 56 -13.42 10.04 -11.81
CA THR A 56 -14.55 9.11 -11.78
C THR A 56 -14.86 8.62 -13.19
N THR A 57 -15.06 7.31 -13.32
CA THR A 57 -15.54 6.67 -14.55
C THR A 57 -16.82 5.91 -14.24
N ALA A 58 -17.91 6.22 -14.94
CA ALA A 58 -19.17 5.50 -14.84
C ALA A 58 -19.41 4.70 -16.12
N ILE A 59 -19.82 3.44 -15.98
CA ILE A 59 -20.19 2.56 -17.09
C ILE A 59 -21.63 2.10 -16.83
N GLY A 60 -22.52 2.41 -17.78
CA GLY A 60 -23.93 2.02 -17.77
C GLY A 60 -24.46 2.00 -19.20
N PRO A 61 -25.67 1.46 -19.43
CA PRO A 61 -26.28 1.55 -20.76
C PRO A 61 -26.36 3.03 -21.18
N GLU A 62 -26.01 3.31 -22.44
CA GLU A 62 -26.10 4.66 -23.01
C GLU A 62 -27.55 5.17 -22.95
N ALA A 63 -27.70 6.49 -22.81
CA ALA A 63 -28.98 7.17 -22.85
C ALA A 63 -29.73 6.91 -24.17
#